data_AF-A0A0N4YVV4-F1
#
_entry.id   AF-A0A0N4YVV4-F1
#
_cell.length_a   1.000
_cell.length_b   1.000
_cell.length_c   1.000
_cell.angle_alpha   90.00
_cell.angle_beta   90.00
_cell.angle_gamma   90.00
#
_symmetry.space_group_name_H-M   'P 1'
#
loop_
_entity.id
_entity.type
_entity.pdbx_description
1 polymer ?
#
loop_
_entity_poly.entity_id
_entity_poly.type
_entity_poly.pdbx_seq_one_letter_code
_entity_poly.pdbx_strand_id
1 'polypeptide(L)' 'MSVSAGVKGQPGDKGPRGQDGQPGAPGNAGHPGQPGQPGPPGERGVCPKYCSIDGGVFFEDGTRR' A
#
# COMPACT_ATOMS: atom_id res chain seq x y z
N MET A 1 -49.88 72.01 -12.32
CA MET A 1 -49.93 70.54 -12.47
C MET A 1 -48.65 69.98 -11.88
N SER A 2 -48.65 69.56 -10.61
CA SER A 2 -47.48 68.88 -10.04
C SER A 2 -47.55 67.40 -10.39
N VAL A 3 -46.65 66.96 -11.26
CA VAL A 3 -46.41 65.53 -11.46
C VAL A 3 -45.56 65.07 -10.28
N SER A 4 -46.21 64.43 -9.30
CA SER A 4 -45.50 63.78 -8.21
C SER A 4 -44.75 62.58 -8.78
N ALA A 5 -43.43 62.67 -8.87
CA ALA A 5 -42.59 61.54 -9.28
C ALA A 5 -42.85 60.37 -8.31
N GLY A 6 -43.24 59.21 -8.87
CA GLY A 6 -43.52 58.01 -8.10
C GLY A 6 -42.28 57.57 -7.31
N VAL A 7 -42.48 57.21 -6.05
CA VAL A 7 -41.41 56.77 -5.16
C VAL A 7 -40.82 55.47 -5.72
N LYS A 8 -39.48 55.43 -5.89
CA LYS A 8 -38.79 54.22 -6.35
C LYS A 8 -39.04 53.08 -5.35
N GLY A 9 -39.40 51.90 -5.87
CA GLY A 9 -39.61 50.72 -5.07
C GLY A 9 -38.38 50.33 -4.25
N GLN A 10 -38.61 49.61 -3.15
CA GLN A 10 -37.52 49.12 -2.32
C GLN A 10 -36.63 48.13 -3.09
N PRO A 11 -35.34 48.05 -2.77
CA PRO A 11 -34.48 47.00 -3.29
C PRO A 11 -35.07 45.61 -3.00
N GLY A 12 -34.83 44.65 -3.89
CA GLY A 12 -35.23 43.27 -3.66
C GLY A 12 -34.44 42.60 -2.53
N ASP A 13 -34.95 41.47 -2.06
CA ASP A 13 -34.30 40.68 -1.02
C ASP A 13 -32.96 40.11 -1.48
N LYS A 14 -32.10 39.81 -0.49
CA LYS A 14 -30.85 39.09 -0.74
C LYS A 14 -31.15 37.70 -1.29
N GLY A 15 -30.39 37.28 -2.31
CA GLY A 15 -30.48 35.93 -2.84
C GLY A 15 -30.13 34.84 -1.80
N PRO A 16 -30.51 33.57 -2.08
CA PRO A 16 -30.23 32.46 -1.18
C PRO A 16 -28.72 32.23 -1.01
N ARG A 17 -28.36 31.51 0.05
CA ARG A 17 -26.99 31.00 0.22
C ARG A 17 -26.62 30.08 -0.95
N GLY A 18 -25.35 30.12 -1.37
CA GLY A 18 -24.81 29.18 -2.34
C GLY A 18 -24.84 27.74 -1.84
N GLN A 19 -24.66 26.79 -2.76
CA GLN A 19 -24.55 25.37 -2.43
C GLN A 19 -23.29 25.08 -1.62
N ASP A 20 -23.30 23.97 -0.89
CA ASP A 20 -22.11 23.49 -0.20
C ASP A 20 -21.02 23.09 -1.20
N GLY A 21 -19.77 23.15 -0.75
CA GLY A 21 -18.63 22.72 -1.56
C GLY A 21 -18.63 21.22 -1.81
N GLN A 22 -17.88 20.79 -2.84
CA GLN A 22 -17.69 19.37 -3.10
C GLN A 22 -16.88 18.70 -1.97
N PRO A 23 -17.09 17.39 -1.72
CA PRO A 23 -16.22 16.63 -0.83
C PRO A 23 -14.75 16.73 -1.26
N GLY A 24 -13.84 16.60 -0.29
CA GLY A 24 -12.41 16.55 -0.55
C GLY A 24 -12.01 15.30 -1.36
N ALA A 25 -10.83 15.35 -1.97
CA ALA A 25 -10.26 14.19 -2.65
C ALA A 25 -10.00 13.03 -1.66
N PRO A 26 -10.01 11.76 -2.13
CA PRO A 26 -9.57 10.63 -1.32
C PRO A 26 -8.15 10.82 -0.78
N GLY A 27 -7.87 10.21 0.38
CA GLY A 27 -6.52 10.18 0.92
C GLY A 27 -5.54 9.38 0.05
N ASN A 28 -4.24 9.60 0.27
CA ASN A 28 -3.19 8.83 -0.40
C ASN A 28 -3.23 7.35 0.00
N ALA A 29 -2.73 6.48 -0.88
CA ALA A 29 -2.52 5.07 -0.56
C ALA A 29 -1.57 4.92 0.64
N GLY A 30 -1.76 3.84 1.41
CA GLY A 30 -0.85 3.49 2.51
C GLY A 30 0.54 3.09 2.01
N HIS A 31 1.50 3.07 2.93
CA HIS A 31 2.85 2.59 2.64
C HIS A 31 2.86 1.08 2.32
N PRO A 32 3.82 0.59 1.50
CA PRO A 32 4.02 -0.85 1.32
C PRO A 32 4.24 -1.57 2.66
N GLY A 33 3.87 -2.86 2.69
CA GLY A 33 4.16 -3.72 3.84
C GLY A 33 5.66 -3.93 4.06
N GLN A 34 6.02 -4.43 5.24
CA GLN A 34 7.42 -4.79 5.54
C GLN A 34 7.87 -6.01 4.69
N PRO A 35 9.17 -6.12 4.38
CA PRO A 35 9.72 -7.33 3.78
C PRO A 35 9.42 -8.58 4.60
N GLY A 36 9.31 -9.73 3.91
CA GLY A 36 9.17 -11.02 4.58
C GLY A 36 10.39 -11.39 5.43
N GLN A 37 10.22 -12.35 6.34
CA GLN A 37 11.34 -12.87 7.13
C GLN A 37 12.35 -13.61 6.23
N PRO A 38 13.64 -13.63 6.60
CA PRO A 38 14.62 -14.48 5.93
C PRO A 38 14.19 -15.95 5.90
N GLY A 39 14.59 -16.67 4.85
CA GLY A 39 14.40 -18.12 4.77
C GLY A 39 15.18 -18.88 5.86
N PRO A 40 14.83 -20.15 6.12
CA PRO A 40 15.57 -20.98 7.04
C PRO A 40 17.01 -21.22 6.52
N PRO A 41 17.96 -21.57 7.42
CA PRO A 41 19.29 -22.01 7.00
C PRO A 41 19.22 -23.21 6.05
N GLY A 42 20.19 -23.30 5.13
CA GLY A 42 20.33 -24.45 4.24
C GLY A 42 20.68 -25.73 4.98
N GLU A 43 20.47 -26.87 4.34
CA GLU A 43 20.85 -28.18 4.87
C GLU A 43 22.37 -28.28 5.07
N ARG A 44 22.80 -29.08 6.05
CA ARG A 44 24.24 -29.32 6.27
C ARG A 44 24.79 -30.06 5.05
N GLY A 45 25.91 -29.57 4.51
CA GLY A 45 26.66 -30.29 3.49
C GLY A 45 27.17 -31.62 4.01
N VAL A 46 27.07 -32.67 3.20
CA VAL A 46 27.65 -33.98 3.53
C VAL A 46 29.12 -33.96 3.15
N CYS A 47 30.01 -33.95 4.13
CA CYS A 47 31.44 -34.19 3.91
C CYS A 47 31.66 -35.71 3.84
N PRO A 48 32.02 -36.30 2.70
CA PRO A 48 32.47 -37.69 2.69
C PRO A 48 33.73 -37.78 3.55
N LYS A 49 33.72 -38.65 4.57
CA LYS A 49 34.83 -38.84 5.51
C LYS A 49 36.09 -39.39 4.82
N TYR A 50 35.94 -39.96 3.63
CA TYR A 50 37.01 -40.57 2.85
C TYR A 50 36.66 -40.61 1.37
N CYS A 51 37.62 -40.34 0.48
CA CYS A 51 37.54 -40.78 -0.91
C CYS A 51 37.78 -42.29 -0.92
N SER A 52 36.73 -43.10 -1.10
CA SER A 52 36.93 -44.51 -1.44
C SER A 52 37.60 -44.60 -2.81
N ILE A 53 38.60 -45.48 -2.94
CA ILE A 53 39.28 -45.79 -4.21
C ILE A 53 38.24 -46.28 -5.26
N ASP A 54 37.10 -46.79 -4.81
CA ASP A 54 36.00 -47.33 -5.61
C ASP A 54 34.92 -46.30 -6.03
N GLY A 55 35.07 -45.01 -5.70
CA GLY A 55 34.10 -43.96 -6.08
C GLY A 55 32.75 -43.97 -5.35
N GLY A 56 32.61 -44.75 -4.27
CA GLY A 56 31.41 -44.78 -3.43
C GLY A 56 31.38 -43.67 -2.38
N VAL A 57 30.23 -43.03 -2.19
CA VAL A 57 29.99 -42.09 -1.09
C VAL A 57 29.39 -42.85 0.08
N PHE A 58 30.08 -42.83 1.21
CA PHE A 58 29.58 -43.41 2.45
C PHE A 58 29.20 -42.29 3.42
N PHE A 59 27.98 -42.35 3.91
CA PHE A 59 27.43 -41.38 4.85
C PHE A 59 27.72 -41.85 6.29
N GLU A 60 27.71 -40.91 7.25
CA GLU A 60 27.93 -41.21 8.69
C GLU A 60 26.90 -42.20 9.27
N ASP A 61 25.77 -42.41 8.59
CA ASP A 61 24.74 -43.38 8.97
C ASP A 61 25.03 -44.82 8.53
N GLY A 62 26.18 -45.06 7.88
CA GLY A 62 26.58 -46.38 7.40
C GLY A 62 25.84 -46.84 6.13
N THR A 63 24.98 -46.01 5.54
CA THR A 63 24.34 -46.33 4.26
C THR A 63 25.27 -46.03 3.08
N ARG A 64 25.36 -46.98 2.15
CA ARG A 64 26.10 -46.83 0.88
C ARG A 64 25.11 -46.41 -0.21
N ARG A 65 25.43 -45.37 -0.97
CA ARG A 65 24.71 -44.97 -2.20
C ARG A 65 25.66 -44.89 -3.37
#